data_AF-A0A949XUV9-F1
#
_entry.id   AF-A0A949XUV9-F1
#
_cell.length_a   1.000
_cell.length_b   1.000
_cell.length_c   1.000
_cell.angle_alpha   90.00
_cell.angle_beta   90.00
_cell.angle_gamma   90.00
#
_symmetry.space_group_name_H-M   'P 1'
#
loop_
_entity.id
_entity.type
_entity.pdbx_description
1 polymer ?
#
loop_
_entity_poly.entity_id
_entity_poly.type
_entity_poly.pdbx_seq_one_letter_code
_entity_poly.pdbx_strand_id
1 'polypeptide(L)'
;MPPERSPISWSEAATVPLPDRHQDVPACSAPSVPLGPCPVCPRLAQEFEPWRQAAYWQARHQRAVQREAELNDEIARLQAQLRLRAQQLFGHKADSTTTVEGVAPRAPAPRPRGQQRGRPGPQRRDYAHLPAIEQVLELPEEQQRCAGCGQPFAVFPGTDDTTVLEIEVRAHRRIYRRRRYRPTCSCGTHPGIVTMPTPARVIPKSTLGVSVWVTLLLDKFLFYRPT
;
A
#
# COMPACT_ATOMS: atom_id res chain seq x y z
N MET A 1 27.45 -11.09 -4.42
CA MET A 1 27.42 -12.53 -4.11
C MET A 1 26.17 -12.79 -3.28
N PRO A 2 25.39 -13.85 -3.54
CA PRO A 2 24.20 -14.11 -2.73
C PRO A 2 24.63 -14.57 -1.32
N PRO A 3 23.84 -14.26 -0.27
CA PRO A 3 24.13 -14.77 1.07
C PRO A 3 23.85 -16.28 1.12
N GLU A 4 24.86 -17.06 1.49
CA GLU A 4 24.74 -18.49 1.76
C GLU A 4 23.68 -18.74 2.84
N ARG A 5 22.70 -19.58 2.52
CA ARG A 5 21.68 -20.01 3.47
C ARG A 5 22.30 -21.07 4.38
N SER A 6 22.21 -20.85 5.69
CA SER A 6 22.62 -21.80 6.72
C SER A 6 21.78 -23.09 6.64
N PRO A 7 22.42 -24.28 6.78
CA PRO A 7 21.75 -25.56 6.61
C PRO A 7 20.71 -25.81 7.71
N ILE A 8 19.57 -26.38 7.32
CA ILE A 8 18.37 -26.56 8.17
C ILE A 8 18.41 -27.91 8.91
N SER A 9 19.39 -28.78 8.62
CA SER A 9 19.56 -30.05 9.34
C SER A 9 21.04 -30.46 9.48
N TRP A 10 21.37 -31.15 10.57
CA TRP A 10 22.73 -31.57 10.92
C TRP A 10 23.31 -32.66 10.00
N SER A 11 22.48 -33.32 9.20
CA SER A 11 22.89 -34.39 8.29
C SER A 11 23.59 -33.91 7.00
N GLU A 12 23.57 -32.60 6.71
CA GLU A 12 24.15 -32.02 5.49
C GLU A 12 25.43 -31.18 5.77
N ALA A 13 25.93 -31.15 7.00
CA ALA A 13 27.17 -30.46 7.32
C ALA A 13 28.39 -31.28 6.85
N ALA A 14 29.26 -30.70 6.03
CA ALA A 14 30.48 -31.35 5.57
C ALA A 14 31.39 -31.71 6.76
N THR A 15 31.83 -32.98 6.82
CA THR A 15 32.74 -33.47 7.86
C THR A 15 34.10 -32.78 7.74
N VAL A 16 34.44 -31.97 8.73
CA VAL A 16 35.77 -31.36 8.84
C VAL A 16 36.77 -32.45 9.25
N PRO A 17 37.83 -32.72 8.45
CA PRO A 17 38.85 -33.67 8.87
C PRO A 17 39.68 -33.03 9.98
N LEU A 18 39.73 -33.69 11.14
CA LEU A 18 40.62 -33.34 12.23
C LEU A 18 42.07 -33.62 11.81
N PRO A 19 43.03 -32.73 12.10
CA PRO A 19 44.42 -32.97 11.77
C PRO A 19 44.96 -34.16 12.56
N ASP A 20 45.72 -35.02 11.89
CA ASP A 20 46.43 -36.15 12.45
C ASP A 20 47.30 -35.70 13.62
N ARG A 21 46.92 -36.09 14.83
CA ARG A 21 47.75 -35.96 16.02
C ARG A 21 48.86 -36.99 15.93
N HIS A 22 49.97 -36.59 15.32
CA HIS A 22 51.24 -37.28 15.49
C HIS A 22 51.54 -37.45 16.97
N GLN A 23 51.83 -38.71 17.30
CA GLN A 23 52.21 -39.21 18.61
C GLN A 23 53.53 -38.57 19.03
N ASP A 24 53.53 -37.90 20.17
CA ASP A 24 54.65 -37.81 21.11
C ASP A 24 54.13 -37.13 22.38
N VAL A 25 53.39 -37.89 23.19
CA VAL A 25 53.01 -37.49 24.55
C VAL A 25 53.71 -38.46 25.50
N PRO A 26 54.51 -37.98 26.49
CA PRO A 26 55.21 -38.86 27.41
C PRO A 26 54.19 -39.74 28.15
N ALA A 27 54.54 -41.03 28.29
CA ALA A 27 53.73 -42.01 28.99
C ALA A 27 53.61 -41.62 30.47
N CYS A 28 52.57 -40.82 30.77
CA CYS A 28 52.19 -40.46 32.12
C CYS A 28 51.61 -41.74 32.76
N SER A 29 52.29 -42.25 33.79
CA SER A 29 51.93 -43.45 34.55
C SER A 29 50.72 -43.25 35.49
N ALA A 30 50.00 -42.13 35.34
CA ALA A 30 48.75 -41.90 36.02
C ALA A 30 47.65 -42.76 35.37
N PRO A 31 46.81 -43.47 36.14
CA PRO A 31 45.67 -44.19 35.58
C PRO A 31 44.77 -43.22 34.83
N SER A 32 44.36 -43.58 33.61
CA SER A 32 43.43 -42.78 32.82
C SER A 32 42.17 -42.52 33.65
N VAL A 33 41.82 -41.24 33.81
CA VAL A 33 40.60 -40.82 34.51
C VAL A 33 39.43 -41.57 33.85
N PRO A 34 38.62 -42.33 34.62
CA PRO A 34 37.61 -43.19 34.03
C PRO A 34 36.58 -42.36 33.28
N LEU A 35 36.43 -42.62 31.96
CA LEU A 35 35.49 -41.96 31.06
C LEU A 35 34.02 -42.40 31.28
N GLY A 36 33.72 -43.13 32.35
CA GLY A 36 32.39 -43.64 32.67
C GLY A 36 32.27 -44.16 34.11
N PRO A 37 31.04 -44.26 34.64
CA PRO A 37 30.80 -44.63 36.04
C PRO A 37 31.26 -46.07 36.33
N CYS A 38 31.74 -46.29 37.56
CA CYS A 38 32.13 -47.59 38.07
C CYS A 38 30.99 -48.62 37.90
N PRO A 39 31.21 -49.78 37.27
CA PRO A 39 30.16 -50.76 36.97
C PRO A 39 29.56 -51.45 38.21
N VAL A 40 30.04 -51.11 39.42
CA VAL A 40 29.67 -51.79 40.67
C VAL A 40 28.72 -50.97 41.55
N CYS A 41 28.47 -49.68 41.24
CA CYS A 41 27.73 -48.79 42.15
C CYS A 41 26.66 -47.94 41.43
N PRO A 42 25.38 -48.34 41.41
CA PRO A 42 24.30 -47.59 40.73
C PRO A 42 24.02 -46.19 41.32
N ARG A 43 24.48 -45.93 42.55
CA ARG A 43 24.39 -44.63 43.23
C ARG A 43 25.23 -43.54 42.55
N LEU A 44 26.38 -43.90 41.97
CA LEU A 44 27.27 -42.95 41.29
C LEU A 44 26.73 -42.49 39.92
N ALA A 45 25.92 -43.33 39.24
CA ALA A 45 25.33 -42.97 37.96
C ALA A 45 24.28 -41.85 38.11
N GLN A 46 23.48 -41.89 39.20
CA GLN A 46 22.50 -40.85 39.52
C GLN A 46 23.17 -39.52 39.89
N GLU A 47 24.32 -39.56 40.56
CA GLU A 47 25.09 -38.37 40.94
C GLU A 47 25.84 -37.72 39.76
N PHE A 48 26.18 -38.49 38.72
CA PHE A 48 26.85 -37.99 37.50
C PHE A 48 25.88 -37.42 36.44
N GLU A 49 24.61 -37.79 36.48
CA GLU A 49 23.58 -37.30 35.57
C GLU A 49 23.43 -35.77 35.53
N PRO A 50 23.42 -35.04 36.67
CA PRO A 50 23.39 -33.57 36.64
C PRO A 50 24.62 -32.95 35.96
N TRP A 51 25.80 -33.57 36.09
CA TRP A 51 27.00 -33.14 35.39
C TRP A 51 26.92 -33.37 33.88
N ARG A 52 26.31 -34.47 33.44
CA ARG A 52 26.04 -34.74 32.01
C ARG A 52 25.02 -33.76 31.43
N GLN A 53 23.99 -33.42 32.19
CA GLN A 53 22.94 -32.49 31.77
C GLN A 53 23.37 -31.02 31.85
N ALA A 54 24.44 -30.68 32.56
CA ALA A 54 24.92 -29.30 32.71
C ALA A 54 25.19 -28.63 31.35
N ALA A 55 25.85 -29.34 30.42
CA ALA A 55 26.09 -28.82 29.07
C ALA A 55 24.80 -28.58 28.27
N TYR A 56 23.81 -29.48 28.41
CA TYR A 56 22.49 -29.33 27.78
C TYR A 56 21.74 -28.11 28.33
N TRP A 57 21.72 -27.93 29.65
CA TRP A 57 21.06 -26.79 30.28
C TRP A 57 21.78 -25.47 30.01
N GLN A 58 23.11 -25.46 29.97
CA GLN A 58 23.90 -24.30 29.57
C GLN A 58 23.60 -23.89 28.12
N ALA A 59 23.59 -24.85 27.19
CA ALA A 59 23.25 -24.58 25.79
C ALA A 59 21.80 -24.06 25.65
N ARG A 60 20.85 -24.61 26.42
CA ARG A 60 19.46 -24.16 26.44
C ARG A 60 19.31 -22.76 27.03
N HIS A 61 20.06 -22.44 28.08
CA HIS A 61 20.10 -21.11 28.68
C HIS A 61 20.71 -20.09 27.73
N GLN A 62 21.84 -20.39 27.09
CA GLN A 62 22.45 -19.52 26.08
C GLN A 62 21.48 -19.21 24.93
N ARG A 63 20.74 -20.21 24.42
CA ARG A 63 19.70 -20.00 23.40
C ARG A 63 18.53 -19.15 23.91
N ALA A 64 18.19 -19.23 25.20
CA ALA A 64 17.15 -18.38 25.77
C ALA A 64 17.63 -16.92 25.86
N VAL A 65 18.84 -16.70 26.38
CA VAL A 65 19.47 -15.38 26.48
C VAL A 65 19.64 -14.74 25.10
N GLN A 66 20.05 -15.49 24.08
CA GLN A 66 20.15 -15.00 22.70
C GLN A 66 18.80 -14.52 22.17
N ARG A 67 17.73 -15.31 22.35
CA ARG A 67 16.37 -14.92 21.94
C ARG A 67 15.86 -13.69 22.69
N GLU A 68 16.15 -13.60 23.99
CA GLU A 68 15.79 -12.40 24.77
C GLU A 68 16.53 -11.16 24.28
N ALA A 69 17.81 -11.29 23.93
CA ALA A 69 18.57 -10.19 23.34
C ALA A 69 17.98 -9.73 22.00
N GLU A 70 17.70 -10.68 21.09
CA GLU A 70 17.08 -10.39 19.78
C GLU A 70 15.73 -9.68 19.93
N LEU A 71 14.87 -10.16 20.83
CA LEU A 71 13.57 -9.54 21.08
C LEU A 71 13.69 -8.13 21.66
N ASN A 72 14.66 -7.91 22.56
CA ASN A 72 14.90 -6.58 23.12
C ASN A 72 15.41 -5.59 22.06
N ASP A 73 16.27 -6.04 21.14
CA ASP A 73 16.74 -5.24 20.01
C ASP A 73 15.58 -4.87 19.07
N GLU A 74 14.67 -5.81 18.80
CA GLU A 74 13.46 -5.56 18.01
C GLU A 74 12.54 -4.54 18.68
N ILE A 75 12.30 -4.68 19.99
CA ILE A 75 11.51 -3.73 20.77
C ILE A 75 12.13 -2.33 20.71
N ALA A 76 13.44 -2.23 20.91
CA ALA A 76 14.16 -0.95 20.83
C ALA A 76 14.02 -0.30 19.45
N ARG A 77 14.16 -1.09 18.38
CA ARG A 77 13.98 -0.63 16.99
C ARG A 77 12.56 -0.13 16.73
N LEU A 78 11.54 -0.87 17.17
CA LEU A 78 10.14 -0.48 17.00
C LEU A 78 9.80 0.78 17.78
N GLN A 79 10.27 0.90 19.03
CA GLN A 79 10.09 2.09 19.84
C GLN A 79 10.74 3.33 19.20
N ALA A 80 11.94 3.18 18.61
CA ALA A 80 12.61 4.26 17.89
C ALA A 80 11.79 4.72 16.66
N GLN A 81 11.22 3.78 15.88
CA GLN A 81 10.35 4.11 14.75
C GLN A 81 9.08 4.85 15.19
N LEU A 82 8.47 4.44 16.32
CA LEU A 82 7.29 5.12 16.86
C LEU A 82 7.62 6.57 17.26
N ARG A 83 8.75 6.81 17.93
CA ARG A 83 9.21 8.16 18.28
C ARG A 83 9.43 9.02 17.04
N LEU A 84 10.09 8.48 16.01
CA LEU A 84 10.33 9.19 14.76
C LEU A 84 9.02 9.59 14.06
N ARG A 85 8.06 8.65 13.94
CA ARG A 85 6.75 8.93 13.34
C ARG A 85 5.97 9.96 14.16
N ALA A 86 6.00 9.88 15.48
CA ALA A 86 5.37 10.86 16.36
C ALA A 86 5.98 12.26 16.13
N GLN A 87 7.30 12.38 16.01
CA GLN A 87 7.95 13.65 15.67
C GLN A 87 7.56 14.16 14.27
N GLN A 88 7.47 13.29 13.26
CA GLN A 88 7.04 13.72 11.92
C GLN A 88 5.59 14.23 11.89
N LEU A 89 4.68 13.56 12.60
CA LEU A 89 3.26 13.92 12.62
C LEU A 89 2.95 15.11 13.53
N PHE A 90 3.65 15.23 14.67
CA PHE A 90 3.33 16.19 15.72
C PHE A 90 4.41 17.27 15.92
N GLY A 91 5.65 17.06 15.46
CA GLY A 91 6.77 18.01 15.61
C GLY A 91 6.59 19.28 14.79
N HIS A 92 6.00 19.20 13.59
CA HIS A 92 5.68 20.38 12.78
C HIS A 92 4.66 21.34 13.42
N LYS A 93 3.96 20.92 14.50
CA LYS A 93 3.05 21.79 15.26
C LYS A 93 3.77 22.58 16.37
N ALA A 94 4.95 22.14 16.81
CA ALA A 94 5.68 22.75 17.93
C ALA A 94 6.53 23.97 17.51
N ASP A 95 6.88 24.11 16.23
CA ASP A 95 7.65 25.25 15.71
C ASP A 95 6.83 26.56 15.62
N SER A 96 5.57 26.58 16.08
CA SER A 96 4.75 27.79 16.17
C SER A 96 4.75 28.47 17.55
N THR A 97 5.48 27.92 18.54
CA THR A 97 5.59 28.50 19.88
C THR A 97 7.05 28.78 20.24
N THR A 98 7.68 29.72 19.53
CA THR A 98 8.97 30.29 19.97
C THR A 98 8.68 31.39 21.00
N THR A 99 8.96 31.09 22.27
CA THR A 99 9.07 32.06 23.36
C THR A 99 10.31 32.93 23.11
N VAL A 100 10.10 34.21 22.83
CA VAL A 100 11.15 35.24 22.85
C VAL A 100 10.92 36.09 24.09
N GLU A 101 11.83 35.99 25.06
CA GLU A 101 11.96 37.00 26.11
C GLU A 101 12.63 38.23 25.52
N GLY A 102 11.87 39.33 25.48
CA GLY A 102 12.32 40.62 24.94
C GLY A 102 11.10 41.44 24.54
N VAL A 103 10.93 42.59 25.20
CA VAL A 103 9.77 43.49 25.10
C VAL A 103 9.28 43.63 23.65
N ALA A 104 8.22 42.89 23.31
CA ALA A 104 7.59 42.93 22.00
C ALA A 104 6.56 44.08 21.95
N PRO A 105 6.46 44.81 20.83
CA PRO A 105 5.33 45.71 20.63
C PRO A 105 4.06 44.86 20.72
N ARG A 106 3.07 45.36 21.47
CA ARG A 106 1.80 44.68 21.76
C ARG A 106 1.29 43.97 20.50
N ALA A 107 1.41 42.65 20.47
CA ALA A 107 1.02 41.85 19.31
C ALA A 107 -0.45 42.15 19.02
N PRO A 108 -0.84 42.41 17.76
CA PRO A 108 -2.25 42.61 17.43
C PRO A 108 -3.01 41.36 17.89
N ALA A 109 -4.13 41.57 18.60
CA ALA A 109 -4.94 40.49 19.12
C ALA A 109 -5.19 39.44 18.01
N PRO A 110 -5.10 38.13 18.33
CA PRO A 110 -5.28 37.08 17.34
C PRO A 110 -6.60 37.31 16.62
N ARG A 111 -6.52 37.42 15.29
CA ARG A 111 -7.73 37.66 14.47
C ARG A 111 -8.70 36.51 14.73
N PRO A 112 -10.01 36.80 14.87
CA PRO A 112 -10.99 35.74 15.02
C PRO A 112 -10.87 34.77 13.84
N ARG A 113 -10.92 33.47 14.13
CA ARG A 113 -10.98 32.44 13.09
C ARG A 113 -12.25 32.64 12.27
N GLY A 114 -12.13 32.51 10.96
CA GLY A 114 -13.23 32.63 10.01
C GLY A 114 -13.17 33.91 9.18
N GLN A 115 -14.23 34.14 8.41
CA GLN A 115 -14.35 35.29 7.55
C GLN A 115 -14.37 36.59 8.38
N GLN A 116 -13.59 37.59 7.98
CA GLN A 116 -13.61 38.89 8.65
C GLN A 116 -14.95 39.59 8.44
N ARG A 117 -15.49 40.16 9.52
CA ARG A 117 -16.71 40.99 9.47
C ARG A 117 -16.52 42.11 8.45
N GLY A 118 -17.54 42.32 7.60
CA GLY A 118 -17.53 43.35 6.56
C GLY A 118 -16.81 42.98 5.27
N ARG A 119 -16.15 41.82 5.18
CA ARG A 119 -15.64 41.34 3.89
C ARG A 119 -16.74 40.57 3.14
N PRO A 120 -16.88 40.79 1.82
CA PRO A 120 -17.82 39.99 1.03
C PRO A 120 -17.46 38.51 1.12
N GLY A 121 -18.48 37.66 1.02
CA GLY A 121 -18.34 36.21 0.86
C GLY A 121 -17.36 35.86 -0.26
N PRO A 122 -16.64 34.73 -0.17
CA PRO A 122 -16.01 34.17 -1.35
C PRO A 122 -17.09 33.99 -2.43
N GLN A 123 -16.82 34.51 -3.63
CA GLN A 123 -17.74 34.37 -4.75
C GLN A 123 -17.87 32.91 -5.14
N ARG A 124 -19.08 32.51 -5.57
CA ARG A 124 -19.29 31.20 -6.19
C ARG A 124 -18.46 31.15 -7.47
N ARG A 125 -17.90 29.98 -7.76
CA ARG A 125 -17.13 29.76 -8.98
C ARG A 125 -18.06 29.82 -10.19
N ASP A 126 -17.63 30.52 -11.23
CA ASP A 126 -18.35 30.59 -12.49
C ASP A 126 -18.11 29.33 -13.33
N TYR A 127 -19.19 28.77 -13.87
CA TYR A 127 -19.22 27.57 -14.70
C TYR A 127 -19.83 27.81 -16.09
N ALA A 128 -19.96 29.06 -16.53
CA ALA A 128 -20.54 29.42 -17.84
C ALA A 128 -19.78 28.85 -19.07
N HIS A 129 -18.56 28.34 -18.87
CA HIS A 129 -17.78 27.68 -19.91
C HIS A 129 -18.21 26.22 -20.18
N LEU A 130 -19.04 25.63 -19.31
CA LEU A 130 -19.56 24.29 -19.50
C LEU A 130 -20.79 24.32 -20.43
N PRO A 131 -21.00 23.30 -21.28
CA PRO A 131 -22.19 23.21 -22.11
C PRO A 131 -23.45 23.07 -21.23
N ALA A 132 -24.44 23.93 -21.46
CA ALA A 132 -25.72 23.90 -20.75
C ALA A 132 -26.76 23.08 -21.55
N ILE A 133 -27.55 22.28 -20.84
CA ILE A 133 -28.74 21.62 -21.35
C ILE A 133 -29.92 22.24 -20.61
N GLU A 134 -30.70 23.06 -21.31
CA GLU A 134 -31.86 23.74 -20.74
C GLU A 134 -33.05 22.78 -20.67
N GLN A 135 -33.65 22.65 -19.49
CA GLN A 135 -34.86 21.87 -19.27
C GLN A 135 -35.91 22.73 -18.58
N VAL A 136 -37.01 23.01 -19.29
CA VAL A 136 -38.17 23.70 -18.72
C VAL A 136 -39.00 22.69 -17.94
N LEU A 137 -39.22 22.97 -16.66
CA LEU A 137 -40.06 22.15 -15.79
C LEU A 137 -41.45 22.80 -15.71
N GLU A 138 -42.46 22.08 -16.20
CA GLU A 138 -43.85 22.52 -16.13
C GLU A 138 -44.59 21.75 -15.04
N LEU A 139 -45.59 22.40 -14.42
CA LEU A 139 -46.48 21.71 -13.50
C LEU A 139 -47.27 20.64 -14.26
N PRO A 140 -47.53 19.46 -13.66
CA PRO A 140 -48.47 18.50 -14.23
C PRO A 140 -49.83 19.14 -14.50
N GLU A 141 -50.53 18.73 -15.56
CA GLU A 141 -51.80 19.34 -16.00
C GLU A 141 -52.86 19.40 -14.88
N GLU A 142 -52.88 18.39 -13.99
CA GLU A 142 -53.77 18.31 -12.84
C GLU A 142 -53.53 19.43 -11.82
N GLN A 143 -52.28 19.89 -11.70
CA GLN A 143 -51.83 20.92 -10.77
C GLN A 143 -51.79 22.32 -11.39
N GLN A 144 -52.05 22.43 -12.70
CA GLN A 144 -52.17 23.72 -13.38
C GLN A 144 -53.52 24.41 -13.11
N ARG A 145 -54.35 23.87 -12.21
CA ARG A 145 -55.67 24.40 -11.87
C ARG A 145 -55.77 24.67 -10.37
N CYS A 146 -56.52 25.71 -10.02
CA CYS A 146 -56.80 26.02 -8.62
C CYS A 146 -57.65 24.91 -7.98
N ALA A 147 -57.21 24.37 -6.83
CA ALA A 147 -57.94 23.33 -6.09
C ALA A 147 -59.32 23.78 -5.55
N GLY A 148 -59.53 25.09 -5.36
CA GLY A 148 -60.79 25.63 -4.85
C GLY A 148 -61.81 25.97 -5.94
N CYS A 149 -61.39 26.63 -7.02
CA CYS A 149 -62.29 27.13 -8.08
C CYS A 149 -62.12 26.47 -9.45
N GLY A 150 -61.11 25.60 -9.64
CA GLY A 150 -60.87 24.84 -10.87
C GLY A 150 -60.36 25.64 -12.08
N GLN A 151 -60.17 26.96 -11.93
CA GLN A 151 -59.64 27.82 -13.00
C GLN A 151 -58.17 27.49 -13.30
N PRO A 152 -57.76 27.49 -14.59
CA PRO A 152 -56.38 27.26 -14.97
C PRO A 152 -55.49 28.44 -14.56
N PHE A 153 -54.26 28.14 -14.15
CA PHE A 153 -53.24 29.13 -13.91
C PHE A 153 -52.73 29.72 -15.23
N ALA A 154 -52.48 31.03 -15.23
CA ALA A 154 -51.83 31.70 -16.34
C ALA A 154 -50.30 31.62 -16.16
N VAL A 155 -49.57 31.55 -17.27
CA VAL A 155 -48.11 31.59 -17.26
C VAL A 155 -47.65 32.96 -16.76
N PHE A 156 -46.80 32.96 -15.74
CA PHE A 156 -46.19 34.19 -15.22
C PHE A 156 -44.99 34.59 -16.09
N PRO A 157 -44.76 35.89 -16.34
CA PRO A 157 -43.62 36.33 -17.13
C PRO A 157 -42.30 36.10 -16.39
N GLY A 158 -41.38 35.35 -17.01
CA GLY A 158 -40.07 35.00 -16.46
C GLY A 158 -40.04 33.60 -15.86
N THR A 159 -38.83 33.12 -15.56
CA THR A 159 -38.57 31.80 -14.97
C THR A 159 -37.70 31.94 -13.73
N ASP A 160 -37.88 31.04 -12.77
CA ASP A 160 -37.00 30.92 -11.61
C ASP A 160 -35.91 29.88 -11.93
N ASP A 161 -34.77 30.36 -12.40
CA ASP A 161 -33.73 29.51 -12.99
C ASP A 161 -32.79 28.96 -11.92
N THR A 162 -32.61 27.64 -11.90
CA THR A 162 -31.61 26.97 -11.07
C THR A 162 -30.64 26.17 -11.94
N THR A 163 -29.33 26.40 -11.77
CA THR A 163 -28.29 25.67 -12.48
C THR A 163 -27.75 24.51 -11.64
N VAL A 164 -27.76 23.29 -12.19
CA VAL A 164 -27.18 22.10 -11.58
C VAL A 164 -26.01 21.59 -12.44
N LEU A 165 -24.88 21.27 -11.81
CA LEU A 165 -23.73 20.70 -12.50
C LEU A 165 -23.82 19.17 -12.46
N GLU A 166 -23.94 18.55 -13.63
CA GLU A 166 -24.06 17.11 -13.78
C GLU A 166 -22.92 16.51 -14.60
N ILE A 167 -22.61 15.24 -14.35
CA ILE A 167 -21.59 14.48 -15.10
C ILE A 167 -22.28 13.30 -15.76
N GLU A 168 -22.32 13.29 -17.09
CA GLU A 168 -22.84 12.17 -17.86
C GLU A 168 -21.69 11.38 -18.53
N VAL A 169 -21.52 10.10 -18.15
CA VAL A 169 -20.52 9.20 -18.74
C VAL A 169 -21.23 8.14 -19.58
N ARG A 170 -21.07 8.20 -20.91
CA ARG A 170 -21.66 7.23 -21.84
C ARG A 170 -20.59 6.31 -22.45
N ALA A 171 -20.78 5.01 -22.31
CA ALA A 171 -19.96 4.03 -23.03
C ALA A 171 -20.32 4.00 -24.52
N HIS A 172 -19.33 3.93 -25.41
CA HIS A 172 -19.54 3.88 -26.86
C HIS A 172 -18.89 2.67 -27.51
N ARG A 173 -19.44 2.23 -28.65
CA ARG A 173 -18.85 1.18 -29.48
C ARG A 173 -17.94 1.78 -30.55
N ARG A 174 -16.65 1.47 -30.51
CA ARG A 174 -15.71 1.79 -31.61
C ARG A 174 -15.75 0.70 -32.68
N ILE A 175 -16.13 1.06 -33.91
CA ILE A 175 -16.16 0.14 -35.05
C ILE A 175 -14.98 0.47 -35.97
N TYR A 176 -14.04 -0.47 -36.11
CA TYR A 176 -12.90 -0.31 -37.02
C TYR A 176 -13.23 -0.88 -38.41
N ARG A 177 -13.43 0.01 -39.39
CA ARG A 177 -13.54 -0.37 -40.80
C ARG A 177 -12.17 -0.29 -41.46
N ARG A 178 -11.50 -1.45 -41.59
CA ARG A 178 -10.14 -1.54 -42.13
C ARG A 178 -10.18 -1.42 -43.66
N ARG A 179 -9.45 -0.44 -44.20
CA ARG A 179 -9.29 -0.30 -45.65
C ARG A 179 -8.43 -1.43 -46.21
N ARG A 180 -8.77 -1.85 -47.43
CA ARG A 180 -8.06 -2.85 -48.22
C ARG A 180 -7.57 -2.17 -49.50
N TYR A 181 -6.36 -2.49 -49.91
CA TYR A 181 -5.69 -1.91 -51.06
C TYR A 181 -5.24 -3.03 -51.99
N ARG A 182 -5.19 -2.72 -53.28
CA ARG A 182 -4.60 -3.60 -54.29
C ARG A 182 -3.36 -2.91 -54.84
N PRO A 183 -2.19 -3.56 -54.86
CA PRO A 183 -1.01 -3.00 -55.52
C PRO A 183 -1.29 -2.85 -57.01
N THR A 184 -0.90 -1.70 -57.57
CA THR A 184 -1.03 -1.39 -59.01
C THR A 184 0.26 -1.63 -59.79
N CYS A 185 1.36 -1.89 -59.09
CA CYS A 185 2.65 -2.21 -59.67
C CYS A 185 2.75 -3.68 -60.10
N SER A 186 3.57 -3.96 -61.13
CA SER A 186 3.80 -5.30 -61.69
C SER A 186 5.01 -6.04 -61.07
N CYS A 187 5.69 -5.46 -60.08
CA CYS A 187 6.93 -6.01 -59.52
C CYS A 187 6.79 -7.31 -58.70
N GLY A 188 5.57 -7.80 -58.45
CA GLY A 188 5.34 -9.06 -57.74
C GLY A 188 5.70 -9.08 -56.25
N THR A 189 6.12 -7.95 -55.67
CA THR A 189 6.65 -7.88 -54.28
C THR A 189 5.55 -7.89 -53.20
N HIS A 190 4.29 -7.62 -53.56
CA HIS A 190 3.19 -7.45 -52.61
C HIS A 190 2.08 -8.47 -52.83
N PRO A 191 1.38 -8.90 -51.75
CA PRO A 191 0.20 -9.74 -51.89
C PRO A 191 -0.91 -9.00 -52.64
N GLY A 192 -1.76 -9.75 -53.35
CA GLY A 192 -2.82 -9.17 -54.20
C GLY A 192 -3.83 -8.27 -53.46
N ILE A 193 -3.96 -8.44 -52.14
CA ILE A 193 -4.72 -7.53 -51.27
C ILE A 193 -3.89 -7.22 -50.03
N VAL A 194 -3.60 -5.93 -49.83
CA VAL A 194 -2.95 -5.42 -48.61
C VAL A 194 -4.04 -4.85 -47.72
N THR A 195 -4.17 -5.35 -46.49
CA THR A 195 -5.17 -4.87 -45.53
C THR A 195 -4.47 -4.13 -44.40
N MET A 196 -4.95 -2.92 -44.06
CA MET A 196 -4.47 -2.17 -42.89
C MET A 196 -4.46 -3.07 -41.65
N PRO A 197 -3.40 -3.13 -40.82
CA PRO A 197 -3.37 -4.01 -39.63
C PRO A 197 -4.50 -3.70 -38.64
N THR A 198 -4.86 -4.72 -37.85
CA THR A 198 -5.85 -4.54 -36.77
C THR A 198 -5.24 -3.67 -35.68
N PRO A 199 -5.97 -2.68 -35.12
CA PRO A 199 -5.48 -1.93 -33.97
C PRO A 199 -5.21 -2.87 -32.79
N ALA A 200 -4.15 -2.58 -32.04
CA ALA A 200 -3.78 -3.34 -30.86
C ALA A 200 -4.90 -3.32 -29.81
N ARG A 201 -5.03 -4.43 -29.08
CA ARG A 201 -5.95 -4.59 -27.95
C ARG A 201 -5.16 -5.14 -26.77
N VAL A 202 -5.55 -4.77 -25.55
CA VAL A 202 -4.90 -5.25 -24.31
C VAL A 202 -4.95 -6.77 -24.25
N ILE A 203 -6.14 -7.35 -24.46
CA ILE A 203 -6.33 -8.79 -24.57
C ILE A 203 -6.70 -9.12 -26.02
N PRO A 204 -5.96 -10.02 -26.70
CA PRO A 204 -6.28 -10.44 -28.06
C PRO A 204 -7.72 -10.93 -28.20
N LYS A 205 -8.40 -10.55 -29.29
CA LYS A 205 -9.81 -10.90 -29.63
C LYS A 205 -10.89 -10.42 -28.65
N SER A 206 -10.54 -9.82 -27.50
CA SER A 206 -11.51 -9.28 -26.55
C SER A 206 -12.35 -8.15 -27.16
N THR A 207 -13.61 -8.03 -26.76
CA THR A 207 -14.51 -6.95 -27.19
C THR A 207 -14.26 -5.65 -26.43
N LEU A 208 -13.64 -5.72 -25.25
CA LEU A 208 -13.40 -4.59 -24.37
C LEU A 208 -12.26 -3.70 -24.87
N GLY A 209 -12.54 -2.41 -24.96
CA GLY A 209 -11.53 -1.39 -25.25
C GLY A 209 -10.66 -1.05 -24.04
N VAL A 210 -9.54 -0.38 -24.29
CA VAL A 210 -8.61 0.06 -23.24
C VAL A 210 -9.29 0.91 -22.17
N SER A 211 -10.22 1.79 -22.56
CA SER A 211 -10.94 2.67 -21.63
C SER A 211 -11.70 1.89 -20.55
N VAL A 212 -12.33 0.78 -20.91
CA VAL A 212 -13.07 -0.06 -19.95
C VAL A 212 -12.12 -0.69 -18.93
N TRP A 213 -10.98 -1.22 -19.40
CA TRP A 213 -9.96 -1.77 -18.51
C TRP A 213 -9.40 -0.72 -17.55
N VAL A 214 -9.12 0.48 -18.05
CA VAL A 214 -8.64 1.59 -17.22
C VAL A 214 -9.68 1.95 -16.17
N THR A 215 -10.96 2.11 -16.54
CA THR A 215 -12.02 2.40 -15.58
C THR A 215 -12.12 1.32 -14.50
N LEU A 216 -12.19 0.04 -14.87
CA LEU A 216 -12.27 -1.07 -13.91
C LEU A 216 -11.05 -1.13 -12.97
N LEU A 217 -9.84 -0.93 -13.51
CA LEU A 217 -8.62 -0.97 -12.70
C LEU A 217 -8.54 0.22 -11.75
N LEU A 218 -8.89 1.42 -12.21
CA LEU A 218 -8.93 2.62 -11.36
C LEU A 218 -10.02 2.47 -10.30
N ASP A 219 -11.22 2.04 -10.66
CA ASP A 219 -12.30 1.86 -9.70
C ASP A 219 -11.94 0.83 -8.64
N LYS A 220 -11.36 -0.31 -9.03
CA LYS A 220 -10.97 -1.36 -8.09
C LYS A 220 -9.79 -0.97 -7.19
N PHE A 221 -8.71 -0.43 -7.77
CA PHE A 221 -7.44 -0.28 -7.05
C PHE A 221 -7.16 1.14 -6.58
N LEU A 222 -7.64 2.16 -7.28
CA LEU A 222 -7.47 3.56 -6.86
C LEU A 222 -8.64 4.03 -5.99
N PHE A 223 -9.88 3.71 -6.38
CA PHE A 223 -11.08 4.20 -5.69
C PHE A 223 -11.73 3.18 -4.76
N TYR A 224 -11.27 1.92 -4.75
CA TYR A 224 -11.83 0.83 -3.94
C TYR A 224 -13.35 0.70 -4.06
N ARG A 225 -13.90 0.96 -5.25
CA ARG A 225 -15.32 0.84 -5.55
C ARG A 225 -15.64 -0.59 -5.99
N PRO A 226 -16.71 -1.20 -5.47
CA PRO A 226 -17.22 -2.45 -6.02
C PRO A 226 -17.86 -2.14 -7.39
N THR A 227 -17.10 -2.36 -8.46
CA THR A 227 -17.53 -2.31 -9.87
C THR A 227 -17.68 -3.71 -10.45
#